data_AF-A0A2Z6R684-F1
#
_entry.id   AF-A0A2Z6R684-F1
#
_cell.length_a   1.000
_cell.length_b   1.000
_cell.length_c   1.000
_cell.angle_alpha   90.00
_cell.angle_beta   90.00
_cell.angle_gamma   90.00
#
_symmetry.space_group_name_H-M   'P 1'
#
loop_
_entity.id
_entity.type
_entity.pdbx_description
1 polymer ?
#
loop_
_entity_poly.entity_id
_entity_poly.type
_entity_poly.pdbx_seq_one_letter_code
_entity_poly.pdbx_strand_id
1 'polypeptide(L)'
;MQLAVVNGKPMFEHLASLVEDYNNSKDGKAAFQEYDTHNRKAFILCIVTGLICKVHEKALQARKLYYIDTSSSFEPLNTSITLYYTSCAAGTLLLGLFIISDELEITLKRAANIYFHSLISKLAQF
;
A
#
# COMPACT_ATOMS: atom_id res chain seq x y z
N MET A 1 -16.21 -18.78 -4.31
CA MET A 1 -15.27 -17.74 -4.77
C MET A 1 -14.19 -18.40 -5.63
N GLN A 2 -14.48 -18.62 -6.91
CA GLN A 2 -13.56 -19.19 -7.90
C GLN A 2 -13.02 -18.05 -8.77
N LEU A 3 -11.95 -17.40 -8.35
CA LEU A 3 -11.18 -16.46 -9.18
C LEU A 3 -9.71 -16.88 -9.32
N ALA A 4 -9.32 -18.00 -8.72
CA ALA A 4 -7.92 -18.41 -8.62
C ALA A 4 -7.38 -19.19 -9.84
N VAL A 5 -8.19 -19.54 -10.84
CA VAL A 5 -7.80 -20.64 -11.77
C VAL A 5 -7.29 -20.21 -13.14
N VAL A 6 -7.53 -18.97 -13.63
CA VAL A 6 -7.16 -18.65 -15.03
C VAL A 6 -6.13 -17.52 -15.20
N ASN A 7 -6.08 -16.50 -14.31
CA ASN A 7 -5.28 -15.29 -14.57
C ASN A 7 -4.30 -14.86 -13.45
N GLY A 8 -4.11 -15.66 -12.39
CA GLY A 8 -3.39 -15.21 -11.19
C GLY A 8 -1.92 -14.84 -11.45
N LYS A 9 -1.16 -15.75 -12.07
CA LYS A 9 0.29 -15.55 -12.27
C LYS A 9 0.61 -14.43 -13.28
N PRO A 10 0.00 -14.37 -14.48
CA PRO A 10 0.26 -13.29 -15.42
C PRO A 10 -0.13 -11.90 -14.89
N MET A 11 -1.18 -11.82 -14.06
CA MET A 11 -1.56 -10.57 -13.41
C MET A 11 -0.48 -10.06 -12.45
N PHE A 12 0.07 -10.93 -11.60
CA PHE A 12 1.13 -10.55 -10.67
C PHE A 12 2.45 -10.25 -11.38
N GLU A 13 2.77 -10.95 -12.46
CA GLU A 13 3.92 -10.64 -13.32
C GLU A 13 3.78 -9.25 -13.95
N HIS A 14 2.60 -8.91 -14.47
CA HIS A 14 2.34 -7.58 -15.01
C HIS A 14 2.40 -6.50 -13.91
N LEU A 15 1.82 -6.76 -12.74
CA LEU A 15 1.88 -5.84 -11.61
C LEU A 15 3.32 -5.62 -11.13
N ALA A 16 4.15 -6.67 -11.13
CA ALA A 16 5.58 -6.55 -10.81
C ALA A 16 6.29 -5.59 -11.76
N SER A 17 6.03 -5.70 -13.07
CA SER A 17 6.55 -4.79 -14.08
C SER A 17 6.13 -3.34 -13.80
N LEU A 18 4.85 -3.10 -13.51
CA LEU A 18 4.34 -1.76 -13.19
C LEU A 18 4.99 -1.17 -11.92
N VAL A 19 5.20 -2.00 -10.90
CA VAL A 19 5.87 -1.60 -9.66
C VAL A 19 7.34 -1.28 -9.91
N GLU A 20 8.03 -2.04 -10.77
CA GLU A 20 9.41 -1.77 -11.17
C GLU A 20 9.51 -0.44 -11.94
N ASP A 21 8.66 -0.23 -12.94
CA ASP A 21 8.60 1.00 -13.72
C ASP A 21 8.35 2.22 -12.82
N TYR A 22 7.38 2.12 -11.90
CA TYR A 22 7.10 3.18 -10.93
C TYR A 22 8.27 3.45 -9.99
N ASN A 23 8.94 2.41 -9.52
CA ASN A 23 10.13 2.54 -8.68
C ASN A 23 11.30 3.22 -9.41
N ASN A 24 11.36 3.08 -10.73
CA ASN A 24 12.38 3.69 -11.60
C ASN A 24 12.03 5.14 -12.00
N SER A 25 10.75 5.55 -11.95
CA SER A 25 10.30 6.88 -12.39
C SER A 25 10.73 8.03 -11.45
N LYS A 26 11.30 7.72 -10.28
CA LYS A 26 11.63 8.65 -9.17
C LYS A 26 10.43 9.31 -8.48
N ASP A 27 9.21 9.12 -8.98
CA ASP A 27 8.00 9.76 -8.43
C ASP A 27 7.54 9.17 -7.10
N GLY A 28 8.10 8.03 -6.70
CA GLY A 28 7.73 7.37 -5.45
C GLY A 28 8.48 6.06 -5.24
N LYS A 29 7.82 5.18 -4.48
CA LYS A 29 8.18 3.80 -4.26
C LYS A 29 6.90 2.98 -4.09
N ALA A 30 6.83 1.81 -4.72
CA ALA A 30 5.79 0.84 -4.47
C ALA A 30 6.40 -0.53 -4.18
N ALA A 31 5.67 -1.33 -3.40
CA ALA A 31 6.00 -2.71 -3.12
C ALA A 31 4.70 -3.50 -2.93
N PHE A 32 4.73 -4.77 -3.31
CA PHE A 32 3.54 -5.62 -3.19
C PHE A 32 3.91 -7.03 -2.75
N GLN A 33 2.89 -7.74 -2.27
CA GLN A 33 2.90 -9.15 -1.93
C GLN A 33 1.75 -9.82 -2.69
N GLU A 34 2.08 -10.88 -3.41
CA GLU A 34 1.09 -11.71 -4.10
C GLU A 34 0.13 -12.41 -3.13
N TYR A 35 -1.08 -12.66 -3.60
CA TYR A 35 -2.03 -13.49 -2.89
C TYR A 35 -1.59 -14.95 -2.93
N ASP A 36 -1.57 -15.62 -1.77
CA ASP A 36 -1.21 -17.03 -1.67
C ASP A 36 -2.09 -17.72 -0.63
N THR A 37 -3.03 -18.53 -1.10
CA THR A 37 -3.96 -19.30 -0.26
C THR A 37 -3.26 -20.38 0.56
N HIS A 38 -2.21 -20.99 0.03
CA HIS A 38 -1.49 -22.08 0.68
C HIS A 38 -0.75 -21.57 1.92
N ASN A 39 -0.14 -20.39 1.82
CA ASN A 39 0.57 -19.75 2.92
C ASN A 39 -0.29 -18.73 3.69
N ARG A 40 -1.60 -18.66 3.43
CA ARG A 40 -2.55 -17.68 4.01
C ARG A 40 -2.04 -16.24 3.92
N LYS A 41 -1.42 -15.88 2.80
CA LYS A 41 -0.96 -14.52 2.53
C LYS A 41 -2.05 -13.79 1.76
N ALA A 42 -2.53 -12.71 2.37
CA ALA A 42 -3.34 -11.72 1.68
C ALA A 42 -2.54 -11.03 0.56
N PHE A 43 -3.25 -10.55 -0.45
CA PHE A 43 -2.70 -9.59 -1.39
C PHE A 43 -2.46 -8.27 -0.65
N ILE A 44 -1.30 -7.66 -0.89
CA ILE A 44 -0.95 -6.36 -0.33
C ILE A 44 -0.23 -5.57 -1.43
N LEU A 45 -0.67 -4.35 -1.71
CA LEU A 45 0.06 -3.38 -2.51
C LEU A 45 0.17 -2.08 -1.71
N CYS A 46 1.40 -1.63 -1.49
CA CYS A 46 1.73 -0.41 -0.77
C CYS A 46 2.32 0.60 -1.75
N ILE A 47 1.80 1.83 -1.75
CA ILE A 47 2.27 2.90 -2.63
C ILE A 47 2.68 4.11 -1.79
N VAL A 48 3.92 4.55 -2.00
CA VAL A 48 4.52 5.75 -1.42
C VAL A 48 4.75 6.72 -2.57
N THR A 49 3.98 7.80 -2.63
CA THR A 49 4.22 8.87 -3.62
C THR A 49 5.24 9.87 -3.08
N GLY A 50 5.84 10.66 -3.96
CA GLY A 50 6.74 11.75 -3.57
C GLY A 50 6.06 12.80 -2.69
N LEU A 51 4.74 12.97 -2.80
CA LEU A 51 3.97 13.81 -1.88
C LEU A 51 3.93 13.19 -0.48
N ILE A 52 3.67 11.88 -0.37
CA ILE A 52 3.68 11.16 0.91
C ILE A 52 5.06 11.26 1.57
N CYS A 53 6.16 11.12 0.82
CA CYS A 53 7.52 11.32 1.33
C CYS A 53 7.70 12.71 1.94
N LYS A 54 7.32 13.77 1.21
CA LYS A 54 7.43 15.16 1.69
C LYS A 54 6.60 15.41 2.95
N VAL A 55 5.44 14.76 3.08
CA VAL A 55 4.62 14.82 4.29
C VAL A 55 5.37 14.18 5.46
N HIS A 56 5.96 13.00 5.28
CA HIS A 56 6.74 12.32 6.32
C HIS A 56 8.03 13.08 6.71
N GLU A 57 8.64 13.81 5.79
CA GLU A 57 9.80 14.68 6.07
C GLU A 57 9.41 15.92 6.88
N LYS A 58 8.34 16.61 6.46
CA LYS A 58 7.98 17.93 6.99
C LYS A 58 7.06 17.90 8.20
N ALA A 59 6.27 16.84 8.36
CA ALA A 59 5.35 16.70 9.48
C ALA A 59 5.86 15.61 10.43
N LEU A 60 6.59 15.98 11.48
CA LEU A 60 7.05 15.04 12.52
C LEU A 60 5.91 14.23 13.16
N GLN A 61 4.70 14.79 13.22
CA GLN A 61 3.49 14.12 13.72
C GLN A 61 2.96 13.02 12.78
N ALA A 62 3.39 12.99 11.51
CA ALA A 62 3.04 11.97 10.51
C ALA A 62 3.56 10.57 10.84
N ARG A 63 4.54 10.46 11.74
CA ARG A 63 5.12 9.17 12.15
C ARG A 63 4.21 8.34 13.05
N LYS A 64 3.08 8.91 13.49
CA LYS A 64 2.10 8.22 14.33
C LYS A 64 0.84 7.95 13.50
N LEU A 65 0.39 6.70 13.55
CA LEU A 65 -0.76 6.20 12.80
C LEU A 65 -2.05 6.71 13.47
N TYR A 66 -2.89 7.45 12.75
CA TYR A 66 -4.08 8.09 13.34
C TYR A 66 -5.42 7.59 12.80
N TYR A 67 -5.52 7.20 11.53
CA TYR A 67 -6.80 6.79 10.96
C TYR A 67 -6.63 5.86 9.76
N ILE A 68 -7.48 4.83 9.71
CA ILE A 68 -7.57 3.84 8.63
C ILE A 68 -8.98 3.95 8.08
N ASP A 69 -9.12 4.49 6.86
CA ASP A 69 -10.40 4.45 6.14
C ASP A 69 -10.38 3.26 5.19
N THR A 70 -11.31 2.33 5.41
CA THR A 70 -11.57 1.24 4.47
C THR A 70 -12.77 1.65 3.62
N SER A 71 -12.48 2.18 2.43
CA SER A 71 -13.52 2.46 1.45
C SER A 71 -14.04 1.13 0.89
N SER A 72 -14.90 0.47 1.65
CA SER A 72 -15.61 -0.73 1.27
C SER A 72 -16.74 -0.33 0.30
N SER A 73 -16.47 -0.22 -1.01
CA SER A 73 -17.50 -0.44 -2.06
C SER A 73 -17.14 -0.11 -3.52
N PHE A 74 -15.93 0.33 -3.89
CA PHE A 74 -15.78 0.87 -5.26
C PHE A 74 -15.55 -0.11 -6.42
N GLU A 75 -15.54 -1.44 -6.23
CA GLU A 75 -15.42 -2.37 -7.38
C GLU A 75 -15.96 -3.79 -7.14
N PRO A 76 -16.50 -4.47 -8.17
CA PRO A 76 -16.98 -5.87 -8.11
C PRO A 76 -15.90 -6.91 -7.75
N LEU A 77 -14.64 -6.49 -7.58
CA LEU A 77 -13.50 -7.34 -7.23
C LEU A 77 -13.26 -7.42 -5.71
N ASN A 78 -14.06 -6.76 -4.88
CA ASN A 78 -14.06 -6.86 -3.42
C ASN A 78 -12.66 -6.65 -2.78
N THR A 79 -11.80 -5.84 -3.41
CA THR A 79 -10.48 -5.48 -2.86
C THR A 79 -10.63 -4.20 -2.06
N SER A 80 -10.36 -4.27 -0.76
CA SER A 80 -10.46 -3.11 0.13
C SER A 80 -9.30 -2.15 -0.13
N ILE A 81 -9.62 -0.89 -0.44
CA ILE A 81 -8.64 0.19 -0.49
C ILE A 81 -8.59 0.81 0.90
N THR A 82 -7.41 0.72 1.51
CA THR A 82 -7.13 1.21 2.84
C THR A 82 -6.23 2.44 2.76
N LEU A 83 -6.75 3.57 3.21
CA LEU A 83 -6.03 4.84 3.17
C LEU A 83 -5.62 5.28 4.56
N TYR A 84 -4.37 5.73 4.70
CA TYR A 84 -3.83 6.22 5.96
C TYR A 84 -3.65 7.73 5.90
N TYR A 85 -4.21 8.43 6.88
CA TYR A 85 -4.14 9.88 6.97
C TYR A 85 -3.80 10.36 8.39
N THR A 86 -3.19 11.55 8.50
CA THR A 86 -3.14 12.27 9.79
C THR A 86 -4.47 12.99 10.05
N SER A 87 -4.92 13.02 11.30
CA SER A 87 -5.88 14.05 11.74
C SER A 87 -5.13 15.36 12.03
N CYS A 88 -4.94 16.20 10.99
CA CYS A 88 -4.40 17.55 11.18
C CYS A 88 -5.52 18.58 11.11
N ALA A 89 -5.41 19.69 11.86
CA ALA A 89 -6.35 20.81 11.79
C ALA A 89 -6.42 21.47 10.40
N ALA A 90 -5.40 21.26 9.54
CA ALA A 90 -5.32 21.75 8.18
C ALA A 90 -5.88 20.78 7.11
N GLY A 91 -6.49 19.65 7.52
CA GLY A 91 -7.01 18.61 6.64
C GLY A 91 -6.30 17.25 6.79
N THR A 92 -6.79 16.24 6.08
CA THR A 92 -6.24 14.87 6.09
C THR A 92 -5.04 14.75 5.16
N LEU A 93 -3.81 14.82 5.69
CA LEU A 93 -2.61 14.55 4.90
C LEU A 93 -2.43 13.04 4.70
N LEU A 94 -2.32 12.60 3.44
CA LEU A 94 -2.11 11.20 3.10
C LEU A 94 -0.73 10.75 3.59
N LEU A 95 -0.74 9.77 4.47
CA LEU A 95 0.43 9.14 5.05
C LEU A 95 0.83 7.85 4.38
N GLY A 96 -0.08 7.20 3.66
CA GLY A 96 0.16 5.91 3.01
C GLY A 96 -1.08 5.41 2.30
N LEU A 97 -0.88 4.76 1.16
CA LEU A 97 -1.94 4.13 0.36
C LEU A 97 -1.69 2.62 0.29
N PHE A 98 -2.73 1.86 0.61
CA PHE A 98 -2.69 0.41 0.67
C PHE A 98 -3.89 -0.17 -0.05
N ILE A 99 -3.64 -1.20 -0.85
CA ILE A 99 -4.66 -1.99 -1.51
C ILE A 99 -4.49 -3.41 -1.00
N ILE A 100 -5.44 -3.89 -0.22
CA ILE A 100 -5.37 -5.19 0.47
C ILE A 100 -6.60 -6.03 0.16
N SER A 101 -6.43 -7.35 0.09
CA SER A 101 -7.55 -8.26 -0.18
C SER A 101 -8.41 -8.58 1.06
N ASP A 102 -7.89 -8.32 2.26
CA ASP A 102 -8.63 -8.50 3.52
C ASP A 102 -8.22 -7.45 4.56
N GLU A 103 -9.12 -7.18 5.51
CA GLU A 103 -8.97 -6.17 6.55
C GLU A 103 -8.53 -6.79 7.90
N LEU A 104 -7.91 -7.97 7.89
CA LEU A 104 -7.47 -8.62 9.13
C LEU A 104 -6.29 -7.85 9.74
N GLU A 105 -6.24 -7.79 11.07
CA GLU A 105 -5.17 -7.10 11.81
C GLU A 105 -3.77 -7.59 11.42
N ILE A 106 -3.62 -8.89 11.15
CA ILE A 106 -2.36 -9.49 10.70
C ILE A 106 -1.92 -8.98 9.32
N THR A 107 -2.86 -8.80 8.41
CA THR A 107 -2.63 -8.26 7.06
C THR A 107 -2.26 -6.79 7.15
N LEU A 108 -2.97 -6.00 7.96
CA LEU A 108 -2.66 -4.59 8.21
C LEU A 108 -1.26 -4.40 8.81
N LYS A 109 -0.88 -5.20 9.82
CA LYS A 109 0.48 -5.16 10.40
C LYS A 109 1.54 -5.47 9.36
N ARG A 110 1.30 -6.48 8.52
CA ARG A 110 2.23 -6.89 7.47
C ARG A 110 2.35 -5.82 6.39
N ALA A 111 1.23 -5.24 5.98
CA ALA A 111 1.17 -4.16 5.02
C ALA A 111 1.94 -2.93 5.53
N ALA A 112 1.73 -2.54 6.79
CA ALA A 112 2.45 -1.46 7.44
C ALA A 112 3.97 -1.69 7.42
N ASN A 113 4.44 -2.92 7.71
CA ASN A 113 5.86 -3.25 7.64
C ASN A 113 6.45 -3.10 6.23
N ILE A 114 5.76 -3.61 5.21
CA ILE A 114 6.17 -3.46 3.79
C ILE A 114 6.21 -1.98 3.40
N TYR A 115 5.21 -1.22 3.84
CA TYR A 115 5.12 0.21 3.59
C TYR A 115 6.27 0.99 4.24
N PHE A 116 6.53 0.79 5.53
CA PHE A 116 7.62 1.48 6.22
C PHE A 116 8.98 1.16 5.60
N HIS A 117 9.21 -0.09 5.19
CA HIS A 117 10.42 -0.46 4.47
C HIS A 117 10.55 0.30 3.14
N SER A 118 9.45 0.41 2.38
CA SER A 118 9.41 1.15 1.11
C SER A 118 9.63 2.66 1.31
N LEU A 119 9.01 3.23 2.34
CA LEU A 119 9.16 4.63 2.72
C LEU A 119 10.60 4.95 3.11
N ILE A 120 11.21 4.15 4.01
CA ILE A 120 12.60 4.34 4.44
C ILE A 120 13.55 4.20 3.24
N SER A 121 13.34 3.18 2.40
CA SER A 121 14.15 2.98 1.19
C SER A 121 14.09 4.19 0.26
N LYS A 122 12.95 4.87 0.15
CA LYS A 122 12.82 6.08 -0.66
C LYS A 122 13.46 7.31 0.01
N LEU A 123 13.23 7.49 1.31
CA LEU A 123 13.80 8.62 2.05
C LEU A 123 15.34 8.58 2.09
N ALA A 124 15.95 7.39 2.09
CA ALA A 124 17.40 7.23 2.05
C ALA A 124 18.05 7.55 0.68
N GLN A 125 17.27 7.82 -0.37
CA GLN A 125 17.76 8.18 -1.70
C GLN A 125 17.83 9.70 -1.93
N PHE A 126 17.40 10.50 -0.97
CA PHE A 126 17.55 11.96 -0.94
C PHE A 126 18.80 12.35 -0.14
#